data_AF-H7EL21-F1
#
_entry.id   AF-H7EL21-F1
#
_cell.length_a   1.000
_cell.length_b   1.000
_cell.length_c   1.000
_cell.angle_alpha   90.00
_cell.angle_beta   90.00
_cell.angle_gamma   90.00
#
_symmetry.space_group_name_H-M   'P 1'
#
loop_
_entity.id
_entity.type
_entity.pdbx_description
1 polymer ?
#
loop_
_entity_poly.entity_id
_entity_poly.type
_entity_poly.pdbx_seq_one_letter_code
_entity_poly.pdbx_strand_id
1 'polypeptide(L)'
;MKAKKIIFIAFVLLNAFCAFSANKMRFYLSGKLHGFYVDSKEGLNVRSEPSLSAKKIATLLDSDYVIPVEIGEKATIDGTEDYWVKILLYPEHRKDKKKDEYGWVFGAYLDDAFPSFYADELKKQIKQRGFNHFPDFCDDFETNYMIYDEDDEFAKWAFKYSQYSVGSWRDKYPYYNRALPNYFATRETSNVFNYFAKSETRNVFALTVREAFFLDTDTEGKSAENPRYHTIKLLPPFTRVGLLGICGWGIELKTKTLYPIYSALVNNRAGKIRGIDIANIYDSSHAFISEEKGLDFVYQTAYTNVRTDENSDTGFHKEEIEKVLSDKKTYDLAFLNGTTEISAMCFKDKDKKCYCLSPKDLTKKNGFLRILCPKNLATANPPAILEQIAVGDFNEKKRTINQSTTLYSLKTSGDEAKAKEICTYSITTSDNSRKAPKGIANHFFAPSSEHYADALYVYEYQTDESGKVTKNETRIFEDKQHDNTFRFVKKYDGEPKPERPAGEPDFYVNPICRLKMRAEPNLDALVFGTLDAGTLLKIVDVDGNNWVVIDGIKGKWLKVEAVNEEYFVEGGEVSTGWVFGGYVR
;
A
#
# COMPACT_ATOMS: atom_id res chain seq x y z
N MET A 1 -2.30 7.26 78.11
CA MET A 1 -3.42 6.93 77.19
C MET A 1 -3.82 8.08 76.24
N LYS A 2 -3.78 9.36 76.62
CA LYS A 2 -4.23 10.48 75.76
C LYS A 2 -3.40 10.70 74.48
N ALA A 3 -2.06 10.64 74.55
CA ALA A 3 -1.19 10.87 73.38
C ALA A 3 -1.36 9.83 72.25
N LYS A 4 -1.55 8.54 72.60
CA LYS A 4 -1.77 7.47 71.61
C LYS A 4 -3.09 7.66 70.84
N LYS A 5 -4.13 8.19 71.49
CA LYS A 5 -5.41 8.51 70.83
C LYS A 5 -5.30 9.69 69.86
N ILE A 6 -4.52 10.73 70.23
CA ILE A 6 -4.31 11.91 69.36
C ILE A 6 -3.54 11.53 68.10
N ILE A 7 -2.47 10.73 68.22
CA ILE A 7 -1.68 10.27 67.06
C ILE A 7 -2.53 9.41 66.13
N PHE A 8 -3.36 8.51 66.68
CA PHE A 8 -4.26 7.68 65.88
C PHE A 8 -5.30 8.53 65.12
N ILE A 9 -5.90 9.53 65.78
CA ILE A 9 -6.85 10.45 65.13
C ILE A 9 -6.15 11.27 64.03
N ALA A 10 -4.94 11.79 64.29
CA ALA A 10 -4.18 12.53 63.28
C ALA A 10 -3.81 11.65 62.08
N PHE A 11 -3.47 10.38 62.30
CA PHE A 11 -3.18 9.44 61.23
C PHE A 11 -4.43 9.09 60.42
N VAL A 12 -5.58 8.88 61.06
CA VAL A 12 -6.87 8.66 60.37
C VAL A 12 -7.26 9.89 59.54
N LEU A 13 -7.10 11.10 60.08
CA LEU A 13 -7.38 12.34 59.36
C LEU A 13 -6.41 12.56 58.19
N LEU A 14 -5.12 12.23 58.33
CA LEU A 14 -4.15 12.31 57.25
C LEU A 14 -4.46 11.31 56.13
N ASN A 15 -4.82 10.07 56.47
CA ASN A 15 -5.23 9.08 55.47
C ASN A 15 -6.54 9.47 54.78
N ALA A 16 -7.51 10.03 55.52
CA ALA A 16 -8.71 10.59 54.93
C ALA A 16 -8.37 11.74 53.96
N PHE A 17 -7.50 12.68 54.37
CA PHE A 17 -7.07 13.80 53.54
C PHE A 17 -6.32 13.36 52.26
N CYS A 18 -5.47 12.34 52.36
CA CYS A 18 -4.80 11.73 51.20
C CYS A 18 -5.79 11.02 50.26
N ALA A 19 -6.81 10.34 50.80
CA ALA A 19 -7.86 9.69 50.00
C ALA A 19 -8.77 10.72 49.30
N PHE A 20 -9.09 11.85 49.95
CA PHE A 20 -9.86 12.95 49.35
C PHE A 20 -9.11 13.66 48.22
N SER A 21 -7.78 13.78 48.33
CA SER A 21 -6.95 14.43 47.32
C SER A 21 -6.63 13.53 46.13
N ALA A 22 -6.41 12.23 46.34
CA ALA A 22 -6.09 11.28 45.26
C ALA A 22 -7.17 11.22 44.16
N ASN A 23 -8.45 11.34 44.53
CA ASN A 23 -9.55 11.20 43.56
C ASN A 23 -9.75 12.47 42.71
N LYS A 24 -9.43 13.66 43.24
CA LYS A 24 -9.44 14.90 42.44
C LYS A 24 -8.20 15.00 41.56
N MET A 25 -7.07 14.48 42.02
CA MET A 25 -5.79 14.44 41.30
C MET A 25 -5.85 13.67 39.99
N ARG A 26 -6.77 12.71 39.84
CA ARG A 26 -6.92 11.99 38.57
C ARG A 26 -7.26 12.91 37.40
N PHE A 27 -7.83 14.09 37.62
CA PHE A 27 -8.08 15.09 36.57
C PHE A 27 -6.86 15.94 36.22
N TYR A 28 -5.76 15.83 36.98
CA TYR A 28 -4.57 16.64 36.85
C TYR A 28 -3.37 15.81 36.43
N LEU A 29 -2.75 16.16 35.30
CA LEU A 29 -1.46 15.64 34.88
C LEU A 29 -0.42 16.76 35.02
N SER A 30 0.65 16.53 35.78
CA SER A 30 1.69 17.55 36.06
C SER A 30 1.13 18.86 36.63
N GLY A 31 0.05 18.79 37.41
CA GLY A 31 -0.59 19.95 38.04
C GLY A 31 -1.50 20.79 37.12
N LYS A 32 -1.71 20.36 35.86
CA LYS A 32 -2.66 20.97 34.92
C LYS A 32 -3.82 20.01 34.63
N LEU A 33 -5.02 20.55 34.36
CA LEU A 33 -6.12 19.74 33.85
C LEU A 33 -5.72 19.17 32.47
N HIS A 34 -5.97 17.89 32.27
CA HIS A 34 -5.78 17.20 30.99
C HIS A 34 -7.13 16.68 30.49
N GLY A 35 -7.21 16.35 29.21
CA GLY A 35 -8.47 15.89 28.62
C GLY A 35 -8.79 14.43 28.92
N PHE A 36 -10.07 14.10 28.78
CA PHE A 36 -10.65 12.79 29.08
C PHE A 36 -11.53 12.35 27.93
N TYR A 37 -11.77 11.05 27.82
CA TYR A 37 -12.78 10.47 26.94
C TYR A 37 -14.05 10.18 27.73
N VAL A 38 -15.21 10.41 27.11
CA VAL A 38 -16.48 9.95 27.68
C VAL A 38 -16.52 8.42 27.67
N ASP A 39 -16.64 7.79 28.83
CA ASP A 39 -16.89 6.35 28.98
C ASP A 39 -18.37 6.13 29.36
N SER A 40 -19.25 6.28 28.37
CA SER A 40 -20.69 6.13 28.55
C SER A 40 -21.37 5.80 27.23
N LYS A 41 -21.71 4.51 27.05
CA LYS A 41 -22.36 3.98 25.83
C LYS A 41 -23.67 4.67 25.45
N GLU A 42 -24.38 5.25 26.42
CA GLU A 42 -25.66 5.95 26.20
C GLU A 42 -25.47 7.45 25.89
N GLY A 43 -24.23 7.93 25.93
CA GLY A 43 -23.87 9.34 25.81
C GLY A 43 -23.98 10.09 27.13
N LEU A 44 -23.15 11.12 27.29
CA LEU A 44 -23.05 11.91 28.51
C LEU A 44 -23.79 13.24 28.35
N ASN A 45 -24.80 13.46 29.19
CA ASN A 45 -25.58 14.69 29.15
C ASN A 45 -24.77 15.87 29.70
N VAL A 46 -24.58 16.91 28.89
CA VAL A 46 -23.99 18.17 29.36
C VAL A 46 -25.09 19.07 29.91
N ARG A 47 -24.87 19.57 31.11
CA ARG A 47 -25.83 20.37 31.88
C ARG A 47 -25.36 21.81 32.01
N SER A 48 -26.29 22.75 32.13
CA SER A 48 -25.97 24.16 32.39
C SER A 48 -25.32 24.39 33.75
N GLU A 49 -25.59 23.51 34.71
CA GLU A 49 -25.13 23.56 36.09
C GLU A 49 -24.78 22.13 36.56
N PRO A 50 -23.94 21.94 37.59
CA PRO A 50 -23.50 20.63 38.08
C PRO A 50 -24.62 19.91 38.86
N SER A 51 -25.72 19.58 38.18
CA SER A 51 -26.89 18.93 38.75
C SER A 51 -27.66 18.10 37.71
N LEU A 52 -28.25 16.98 38.15
CA LEU A 52 -29.15 16.17 37.33
C LEU A 52 -30.47 16.89 36.98
N SER A 53 -30.89 17.86 37.81
CA SER A 53 -32.09 18.67 37.56
C SER A 53 -31.84 19.85 36.63
N ALA A 54 -30.57 20.19 36.37
CA ALA A 54 -30.22 21.31 35.52
C ALA A 54 -30.59 21.06 34.06
N LYS A 55 -30.81 22.16 33.31
CA LYS A 55 -31.16 22.08 31.90
C LYS A 55 -30.05 21.35 31.13
N LYS A 56 -30.43 20.33 30.38
CA LYS A 56 -29.56 19.72 29.38
C LYS A 56 -29.30 20.73 28.26
N ILE A 57 -28.03 21.02 28.02
CA ILE A 57 -27.58 21.97 26.99
C ILE A 57 -26.91 21.28 25.80
N ALA A 58 -26.35 20.08 26.01
CA ALA A 58 -25.82 19.24 24.95
C ALA A 58 -25.82 17.75 25.38
N THR A 59 -25.44 16.87 24.45
CA THR A 59 -25.08 15.48 24.73
C THR A 59 -23.77 15.21 24.05
N LEU A 60 -22.82 14.67 24.82
CA LEU A 60 -21.61 14.07 24.30
C LEU A 60 -21.88 12.60 23.99
N LEU A 61 -21.24 12.10 22.95
CA LEU A 61 -21.25 10.70 22.58
C LEU A 61 -20.23 9.91 23.41
N ASP A 62 -20.38 8.59 23.43
CA ASP A 62 -19.34 7.69 23.93
C ASP A 62 -18.03 7.95 23.19
N SER A 63 -16.91 7.93 23.91
CA SER A 63 -15.57 8.25 23.43
C SER A 63 -15.34 9.69 22.97
N ASP A 64 -16.28 10.62 23.18
CA ASP A 64 -16.02 12.05 22.92
C ASP A 64 -14.89 12.56 23.82
N TYR A 65 -13.92 13.25 23.22
CA TYR A 65 -12.86 13.92 23.96
C TYR A 65 -13.37 15.20 24.62
N VAL A 66 -13.16 15.38 25.91
CA VAL A 66 -13.52 16.61 26.62
C VAL A 66 -12.29 17.24 27.22
N ILE A 67 -12.27 18.58 27.20
CA ILE A 67 -11.25 19.38 27.88
C ILE A 67 -11.88 19.93 29.16
N PRO A 68 -11.52 19.39 30.35
CA PRO A 68 -11.90 19.97 31.62
C PRO A 68 -11.33 21.38 31.77
N VAL A 69 -12.18 22.31 32.18
CA VAL A 69 -11.78 23.69 32.52
C VAL A 69 -11.92 23.97 34.02
N GLU A 70 -12.76 23.20 34.72
CA GLU A 70 -13.04 23.38 36.15
C GLU A 70 -13.55 22.07 36.75
N ILE A 71 -13.15 21.74 37.98
CA ILE A 71 -13.68 20.59 38.73
C ILE A 71 -14.55 21.10 39.87
N GLY A 72 -15.84 20.80 39.79
CA GLY A 72 -16.89 21.24 40.69
C GLY A 72 -17.07 20.31 41.90
N GLU A 73 -18.28 20.27 42.43
CA GLU A 73 -18.61 19.49 43.62
C GLU A 73 -18.74 18.00 43.31
N LYS A 74 -18.51 17.17 44.34
CA LYS A 74 -18.67 15.73 44.28
C LYS A 74 -20.15 15.37 44.43
N ALA A 75 -20.63 14.40 43.66
CA ALA A 75 -21.98 13.87 43.73
C ALA A 75 -21.99 12.35 43.62
N THR A 76 -23.10 11.73 44.01
CA THR A 76 -23.35 10.30 43.80
C THR A 76 -24.47 10.15 42.78
N ILE A 77 -24.18 9.50 41.65
CA ILE A 77 -25.12 9.24 40.56
C ILE A 77 -25.02 7.76 40.22
N ASP A 78 -26.16 7.07 40.15
CA ASP A 78 -26.26 5.63 39.85
C ASP A 78 -25.35 4.74 40.72
N GLY A 79 -25.15 5.13 41.98
CA GLY A 79 -24.30 4.41 42.94
C GLY A 79 -22.81 4.68 42.80
N THR A 80 -22.40 5.50 41.83
CA THR A 80 -21.01 5.90 41.62
C THR A 80 -20.77 7.31 42.15
N GLU A 81 -19.66 7.51 42.87
CA GLU A 81 -19.33 8.78 43.51
C GLU A 81 -18.17 9.48 42.78
N ASP A 82 -18.41 10.67 42.24
CA ASP A 82 -17.43 11.39 41.43
C ASP A 82 -17.70 12.91 41.39
N TYR A 83 -16.80 13.67 40.78
CA TYR A 83 -16.91 15.12 40.64
C TYR A 83 -17.71 15.52 39.41
N TRP A 84 -18.44 16.63 39.51
CA TRP A 84 -18.87 17.35 38.32
C TRP A 84 -17.67 18.04 37.66
N VAL A 85 -17.58 17.92 36.35
CA VAL A 85 -16.48 18.46 35.54
C VAL A 85 -17.07 19.46 34.56
N LYS A 86 -16.59 20.69 34.61
CA LYS A 86 -16.94 21.71 33.63
C LYS A 86 -16.04 21.53 32.43
N ILE A 87 -16.63 21.52 31.26
CA ILE A 87 -15.96 21.27 30.00
C ILE A 87 -16.23 22.41 29.01
N LEU A 88 -15.32 22.60 28.07
CA LEU A 88 -15.55 23.43 26.89
C LEU A 88 -16.48 22.68 25.91
N LEU A 89 -17.58 23.30 25.49
CA LEU A 89 -18.49 22.71 24.52
C LEU A 89 -17.90 22.75 23.11
N TYR A 90 -18.18 21.72 22.30
CA TYR A 90 -17.87 21.74 20.86
C TYR A 90 -18.66 22.85 20.13
N PRO A 91 -18.11 23.45 19.06
CA PRO A 91 -18.72 24.57 18.33
C PRO A 91 -20.18 24.33 17.89
N GLU A 92 -20.54 23.09 17.53
CA GLU A 92 -21.88 22.65 17.14
C GLU A 92 -22.90 22.70 18.28
N HIS A 93 -22.44 22.69 19.53
CA HIS A 93 -23.28 22.78 20.72
C HIS A 93 -23.42 24.20 21.26
N ARG A 94 -22.70 25.17 20.68
CA ARG A 94 -22.71 26.58 21.13
C ARG A 94 -23.83 27.36 20.44
N LYS A 95 -24.45 28.29 21.15
CA LYS A 95 -25.41 29.24 20.57
C LYS A 95 -24.70 30.26 19.67
N ASP A 96 -23.53 30.71 20.09
CA ASP A 96 -22.64 31.56 19.30
C ASP A 96 -21.34 30.82 18.98
N LYS A 97 -21.17 30.42 17.71
CA LYS A 97 -19.97 29.71 17.25
C LYS A 97 -18.65 30.47 17.44
N LYS A 98 -18.71 31.78 17.77
CA LYS A 98 -17.55 32.64 18.00
C LYS A 98 -17.20 32.84 19.48
N LYS A 99 -18.00 32.32 20.41
CA LYS A 99 -17.75 32.44 21.84
C LYS A 99 -17.53 31.07 22.46
N ASP A 100 -16.68 31.02 23.48
CA ASP A 100 -16.55 29.82 24.29
C ASP A 100 -17.79 29.68 25.18
N GLU A 101 -18.43 28.52 25.07
CA GLU A 101 -19.54 28.13 25.92
C GLU A 101 -19.14 26.87 26.68
N TYR A 102 -19.60 26.77 27.92
CA TYR A 102 -19.19 25.72 28.85
C TYR A 102 -20.41 24.96 29.36
N GLY A 103 -20.17 23.74 29.80
CA GLY A 103 -21.19 22.91 30.42
C GLY A 103 -20.61 21.94 31.44
N TRP A 104 -21.47 21.31 32.21
CA TRP A 104 -21.10 20.40 33.29
C TRP A 104 -21.46 18.96 32.94
N VAL A 105 -20.53 18.03 33.16
CA VAL A 105 -20.70 16.59 33.02
C VAL A 105 -20.29 15.87 34.30
N PHE A 106 -20.76 14.65 34.51
CA PHE A 106 -20.38 13.86 35.68
C PHE A 106 -19.13 13.03 35.39
N GLY A 107 -18.08 13.22 36.20
CA GLY A 107 -16.73 12.70 35.94
C GLY A 107 -16.60 11.19 36.03
N ALA A 108 -17.56 10.46 36.62
CA ALA A 108 -17.54 8.99 36.63
C ALA A 108 -17.58 8.38 35.23
N TYR A 109 -18.13 9.13 34.27
CA TYR A 109 -18.23 8.74 32.88
C TYR A 109 -17.09 9.33 32.05
N LEU A 110 -15.96 9.64 32.68
CA LEU A 110 -14.75 10.14 32.02
C LEU A 110 -13.58 9.21 32.35
N ASP A 111 -12.83 8.82 31.32
CA ASP A 111 -11.63 7.97 31.41
C ASP A 111 -10.43 8.65 30.73
N ASP A 112 -9.24 8.49 31.29
CA ASP A 112 -7.99 9.05 30.75
C ASP A 112 -7.37 8.12 29.69
N ALA A 113 -7.75 6.84 29.71
CA ALA A 113 -7.43 5.89 28.67
C ALA A 113 -8.49 5.88 27.57
N PHE A 114 -8.06 5.92 26.31
CA PHE A 114 -8.95 5.60 25.20
C PHE A 114 -9.48 4.17 25.40
N PRO A 115 -10.80 3.91 25.37
CA PRO A 115 -11.34 2.60 25.70
C PRO A 115 -10.70 1.50 24.84
N SER A 116 -9.97 0.58 25.49
CA SER A 116 -9.03 -0.35 24.83
C SER A 116 -9.66 -1.44 23.94
N PHE A 117 -10.97 -1.37 23.67
CA PHE A 117 -11.76 -2.39 22.97
C PHE A 117 -11.99 -2.11 21.46
N TYR A 118 -11.45 -1.01 20.91
CA TYR A 118 -11.94 -0.40 19.67
C TYR A 118 -11.35 -0.85 18.31
N ALA A 119 -10.29 -1.66 18.23
CA ALA A 119 -9.64 -1.96 16.93
C ALA A 119 -10.46 -2.87 15.98
N ASP A 120 -11.30 -3.76 16.52
CA ASP A 120 -12.02 -4.78 15.74
C ASP A 120 -13.50 -4.41 15.50
N GLU A 121 -14.08 -3.51 16.31
CA GLU A 121 -15.48 -3.06 16.23
C GLU A 121 -15.65 -1.72 15.46
N LEU A 122 -14.63 -0.87 15.38
CA LEU A 122 -14.56 0.32 14.50
C LEU A 122 -14.66 -0.04 13.01
N LYS A 123 -14.20 -1.25 12.67
CA LYS A 123 -14.39 -1.89 11.36
C LYS A 123 -15.81 -2.42 11.16
N LYS A 124 -16.55 -2.66 12.24
CA LYS A 124 -17.97 -2.96 12.19
C LYS A 124 -18.76 -1.66 12.09
N GLN A 125 -18.63 -1.06 10.93
CA GLN A 125 -19.79 -0.56 10.25
C GLN A 125 -20.32 0.81 10.72
N ILE A 126 -19.52 1.87 10.61
CA ILE A 126 -19.31 2.64 9.36
C ILE A 126 -20.40 2.37 8.29
N LYS A 127 -20.54 1.10 7.91
CA LYS A 127 -21.60 0.42 7.15
C LYS A 127 -23.05 0.53 7.67
N GLN A 128 -23.38 0.97 8.90
CA GLN A 128 -24.79 1.06 9.31
C GLN A 128 -25.48 2.40 8.98
N ARG A 129 -25.00 3.61 9.35
CA ARG A 129 -25.94 4.78 9.44
C ARG A 129 -25.43 6.21 9.17
N GLY A 130 -24.33 6.42 8.45
CA GLY A 130 -23.99 7.76 7.91
C GLY A 130 -23.27 8.69 8.91
N PHE A 131 -22.03 8.34 9.20
CA PHE A 131 -21.15 8.89 10.25
C PHE A 131 -20.77 10.36 10.04
N ASN A 132 -20.75 11.16 11.11
CA ASN A 132 -19.98 12.41 11.25
C ASN A 132 -19.75 12.59 12.78
N HIS A 133 -18.60 12.48 13.43
CA HIS A 133 -17.18 12.45 13.10
C HIS A 133 -16.43 11.70 14.21
N PHE A 134 -15.19 11.28 13.94
CA PHE A 134 -14.24 10.79 14.95
C PHE A 134 -12.96 11.64 14.85
N PRO A 135 -12.46 12.26 15.94
CA PRO A 135 -11.20 12.99 15.96
C PRO A 135 -10.07 12.16 16.59
N ASP A 136 -9.72 11.00 16.02
CA ASP A 136 -8.51 10.23 16.41
C ASP A 136 -7.45 10.18 15.31
N PHE A 137 -7.34 11.27 14.55
CA PHE A 137 -6.04 11.56 13.94
C PHE A 137 -5.54 12.97 13.99
N CYS A 138 -5.81 13.63 15.12
CA CYS A 138 -5.03 14.79 15.53
C CYS A 138 -4.08 14.49 16.71
N ASP A 139 -4.36 13.55 17.61
CA ASP A 139 -3.55 13.40 18.83
C ASP A 139 -2.23 12.62 18.69
N ASP A 140 -1.90 12.09 17.51
CA ASP A 140 -0.54 11.57 17.26
C ASP A 140 0.14 12.19 16.03
N PHE A 141 -0.54 13.12 15.37
CA PHE A 141 0.08 14.01 14.39
C PHE A 141 0.52 15.35 15.00
N GLU A 142 -0.08 15.75 16.13
CA GLU A 142 0.31 16.96 16.84
C GLU A 142 0.98 16.67 18.21
N THR A 143 0.64 15.62 18.96
CA THR A 143 1.05 15.58 20.39
C THR A 143 2.30 14.78 20.78
N ASN A 144 2.92 14.00 19.88
CA ASN A 144 4.27 13.43 20.12
C ASN A 144 5.36 13.92 19.15
N TYR A 145 4.99 14.73 18.15
CA TYR A 145 5.93 15.37 17.24
C TYR A 145 5.74 16.89 17.08
N MET A 146 4.74 17.51 17.74
CA MET A 146 4.55 18.97 17.78
C MET A 146 3.90 19.45 19.09
N ILE A 147 4.59 19.33 20.24
CA ILE A 147 4.20 20.13 21.40
C ILE A 147 4.55 21.59 21.10
N TYR A 148 3.52 22.41 20.91
CA TYR A 148 3.65 23.86 20.84
C TYR A 148 3.83 24.39 22.27
N ASP A 149 5.07 24.32 22.78
CA ASP A 149 5.49 25.15 23.90
C ASP A 149 6.03 26.46 23.32
N GLU A 150 5.44 27.58 23.72
CA GLU A 150 5.89 28.92 23.29
C GLU A 150 7.31 29.23 23.76
N ASP A 151 7.91 28.40 24.61
CA ASP A 151 9.32 28.48 25.02
C ASP A 151 10.22 27.38 24.43
N ASP A 152 9.70 26.43 23.65
CA ASP A 152 10.52 25.41 22.97
C ASP A 152 11.17 25.98 21.70
N GLU A 153 12.51 26.05 21.71
CA GLU A 153 13.31 26.45 20.55
C GLU A 153 13.04 25.57 19.33
N PHE A 154 12.69 24.30 19.49
CA PHE A 154 12.38 23.36 18.41
C PHE A 154 11.04 23.66 17.73
N ALA A 155 10.01 24.04 18.49
CA ALA A 155 8.70 24.44 17.95
C ALA A 155 8.76 25.82 17.26
N LYS A 156 9.47 26.79 17.87
CA LYS A 156 9.84 28.05 17.21
C LYS A 156 10.67 27.80 15.95
N TRP A 157 11.48 26.75 15.92
CA TRP A 157 12.33 26.37 14.78
C TRP A 157 11.56 25.69 13.64
N ALA A 158 10.66 24.74 13.92
CA ALA A 158 9.82 24.08 12.91
C ALA A 158 8.86 25.05 12.21
N PHE A 159 8.29 26.00 12.97
CA PHE A 159 7.43 27.06 12.43
C PHE A 159 8.23 28.15 11.69
N LYS A 160 9.47 28.43 12.10
CA LYS A 160 10.38 29.35 11.38
C LYS A 160 10.93 28.72 10.09
N TYR A 161 11.03 27.38 10.01
CA TYR A 161 11.47 26.65 8.81
C TYR A 161 10.36 26.26 7.84
N SER A 162 9.09 26.19 8.26
CA SER A 162 7.98 26.20 7.29
C SER A 162 7.90 27.53 6.53
N GLN A 163 8.49 28.61 7.08
CA GLN A 163 8.69 29.89 6.42
C GLN A 163 10.01 29.99 5.63
N TYR A 164 11.01 29.13 5.90
CA TYR A 164 12.15 28.95 5.01
C TYR A 164 11.75 28.02 3.88
N SER A 165 11.38 28.61 2.74
CA SER A 165 11.10 27.95 1.47
C SER A 165 11.70 26.53 1.36
N VAL A 166 10.82 25.53 1.25
CA VAL A 166 11.10 24.10 0.97
C VAL A 166 12.10 23.90 -0.19
N GLY A 167 12.30 24.93 -1.03
CA GLY A 167 13.36 25.02 -2.02
C GLY A 167 14.80 24.88 -1.47
N SER A 168 15.10 25.22 -0.23
CA SER A 168 16.50 25.17 0.28
C SER A 168 17.01 23.77 0.61
N TRP A 169 16.12 22.78 0.76
CA TRP A 169 16.50 21.41 1.11
C TRP A 169 16.90 20.59 -0.11
N ARG A 170 16.26 20.85 -1.26
CA ARG A 170 16.51 20.13 -2.51
C ARG A 170 17.80 20.55 -3.20
N ASP A 171 18.12 21.84 -3.16
CA ASP A 171 19.33 22.38 -3.79
C ASP A 171 20.61 22.01 -3.02
N LYS A 172 20.51 21.66 -1.73
CA LYS A 172 21.66 21.26 -0.91
C LYS A 172 21.92 19.76 -0.85
N TYR A 173 20.92 18.89 -1.07
CA TYR A 173 21.08 17.46 -0.76
C TYR A 173 20.39 16.51 -1.77
N PRO A 174 21.02 16.23 -2.93
CA PRO A 174 20.53 15.28 -3.94
C PRO A 174 20.44 13.80 -3.46
N TYR A 175 20.89 13.51 -2.24
CA TYR A 175 20.94 12.16 -1.66
C TYR A 175 19.59 11.67 -1.12
N TYR A 176 18.66 12.56 -0.80
CA TYR A 176 17.35 12.19 -0.22
C TYR A 176 16.43 11.45 -1.20
N ASN A 177 16.44 11.82 -2.50
CA ASN A 177 15.74 11.06 -3.55
C ASN A 177 16.28 9.62 -3.68
N ARG A 178 17.50 9.36 -3.20
CA ARG A 178 18.11 8.03 -3.22
C ARG A 178 17.66 7.20 -2.04
N ALA A 179 17.51 7.77 -0.85
CA ALA A 179 17.23 7.02 0.37
C ALA A 179 15.82 6.40 0.45
N LEU A 180 14.84 6.97 -0.27
CA LEU A 180 13.45 6.51 -0.28
C LEU A 180 12.89 6.46 -1.72
N PRO A 181 13.49 5.64 -2.60
CA PRO A 181 13.28 5.72 -4.05
C PRO A 181 11.87 5.31 -4.49
N ASN A 182 11.15 4.58 -3.64
CA ASN A 182 9.80 4.07 -3.91
C ASN A 182 8.70 5.04 -3.44
N TYR A 183 9.07 6.19 -2.90
CA TYR A 183 8.14 7.26 -2.55
C TYR A 183 8.28 8.43 -3.54
N PHE A 184 7.17 9.09 -3.84
CA PHE A 184 7.10 10.17 -4.83
C PHE A 184 7.98 11.38 -4.48
N ALA A 185 8.95 11.67 -5.33
CA ALA A 185 9.67 12.93 -5.29
C ALA A 185 8.94 14.01 -6.10
N THR A 186 7.85 14.59 -5.61
CA THR A 186 7.18 15.71 -6.32
C THR A 186 8.10 16.93 -6.30
N ARG A 187 8.42 17.53 -7.46
CA ARG A 187 9.15 18.81 -7.53
C ARG A 187 8.23 19.91 -7.01
N GLU A 188 8.48 20.44 -5.80
CA GLU A 188 7.88 21.72 -5.45
C GLU A 188 8.49 22.80 -6.33
N THR A 189 7.72 23.27 -7.31
CA THR A 189 7.92 24.63 -7.80
C THR A 189 7.41 25.55 -6.71
N SER A 190 8.26 26.35 -6.10
CA SER A 190 8.01 27.22 -4.94
C SER A 190 6.96 28.35 -5.14
N ASN A 191 6.06 28.24 -6.12
CA ASN A 191 5.01 29.24 -6.44
C ASN A 191 3.61 28.61 -6.61
N VAL A 192 3.36 27.54 -5.87
CA VAL A 192 2.29 26.59 -6.15
C VAL A 192 0.88 27.09 -5.76
N PHE A 193 0.72 27.96 -4.76
CA PHE A 193 -0.61 28.53 -4.44
C PHE A 193 -1.20 29.43 -5.54
N ASN A 194 -0.38 30.05 -6.41
CA ASN A 194 -0.89 30.94 -7.47
C ASN A 194 -1.09 30.26 -8.83
N TYR A 195 -0.64 29.02 -9.02
CA TYR A 195 -0.66 28.33 -10.33
C TYR A 195 -1.69 27.20 -10.43
N PHE A 196 -2.37 26.84 -9.33
CA PHE A 196 -3.29 25.70 -9.26
C PHE A 196 -4.61 25.85 -10.01
N ALA A 197 -4.92 27.01 -10.57
CA ALA A 197 -6.20 27.22 -11.24
C ALA A 197 -6.23 26.82 -12.73
N LYS A 198 -5.09 26.49 -13.39
CA LYS A 198 -5.07 26.44 -14.88
C LYS A 198 -4.29 25.34 -15.61
N SER A 199 -3.55 24.42 -14.97
CA SER A 199 -2.90 23.34 -15.74
C SER A 199 -2.89 21.99 -15.03
N GLU A 200 -3.71 21.06 -15.51
CA GLU A 200 -3.74 19.63 -15.10
C GLU A 200 -2.43 18.87 -15.39
N THR A 201 -1.46 19.50 -16.07
CA THR A 201 -0.32 18.83 -16.70
C THR A 201 0.90 18.58 -15.82
N ARG A 202 0.86 18.85 -14.50
CA ARG A 202 2.04 18.67 -13.61
C ARG A 202 1.79 17.99 -12.26
N ASN A 203 0.57 17.55 -11.97
CA ASN A 203 0.30 16.85 -10.71
C ASN A 203 0.78 15.39 -10.83
N VAL A 204 1.61 14.95 -9.88
CA VAL A 204 1.93 13.52 -9.73
C VAL A 204 0.74 12.86 -9.07
N PHE A 205 0.24 11.78 -9.66
CA PHE A 205 -0.93 11.06 -9.12
C PHE A 205 -0.50 9.78 -8.41
N ALA A 206 -1.23 9.47 -7.34
CA ALA A 206 -1.12 8.25 -6.57
C ALA A 206 -2.49 7.59 -6.46
N LEU A 207 -2.50 6.31 -6.08
CA LEU A 207 -3.70 5.57 -5.71
C LEU A 207 -3.59 5.13 -4.26
N THR A 208 -4.67 5.24 -3.49
CA THR A 208 -4.70 4.64 -2.15
C THR A 208 -4.63 3.11 -2.26
N VAL A 209 -3.77 2.46 -1.47
CA VAL A 209 -3.58 0.99 -1.49
C VAL A 209 -4.38 0.27 -0.41
N ARG A 210 -5.05 1.03 0.45
CA ARG A 210 -5.95 0.59 1.50
C ARG A 210 -6.86 1.76 1.85
N GLU A 211 -7.75 1.58 2.83
CA GLU A 211 -8.42 2.73 3.43
C GLU A 211 -7.36 3.68 3.98
N ALA A 212 -7.27 4.85 3.37
CA ALA A 212 -6.23 5.82 3.64
C ALA A 212 -6.86 7.01 4.34
N PHE A 213 -6.21 7.48 5.37
CA PHE A 213 -6.70 8.66 6.04
C PHE A 213 -6.15 9.92 5.40
N PHE A 214 -7.04 10.88 5.21
CA PHE A 214 -6.76 12.15 4.58
C PHE A 214 -7.17 13.26 5.53
N LEU A 215 -6.18 14.02 5.99
CA LEU A 215 -6.39 15.19 6.83
C LEU A 215 -6.74 16.38 5.93
N ASP A 216 -8.03 16.58 5.71
CA ASP A 216 -8.56 17.68 4.90
C ASP A 216 -8.28 19.01 5.61
N THR A 217 -7.50 19.86 4.94
CA THR A 217 -7.17 21.21 5.39
C THR A 217 -8.08 22.18 4.66
N ASP A 218 -9.36 22.18 5.04
CA ASP A 218 -10.39 22.95 4.37
C ASP A 218 -9.99 24.44 4.35
N THR A 219 -9.64 24.94 3.17
CA THR A 219 -9.22 26.33 2.93
C THR A 219 -10.17 27.02 1.97
N GLU A 220 -11.46 26.66 2.00
CA GLU A 220 -12.51 27.39 1.27
C GLU A 220 -12.68 28.82 1.85
N GLY A 221 -11.75 29.70 1.48
CA GLY A 221 -12.00 31.08 1.09
C GLY A 221 -12.32 32.11 2.18
N LYS A 222 -12.33 31.81 3.49
CA LYS A 222 -12.65 32.82 4.52
C LYS A 222 -11.67 32.85 5.69
N SER A 223 -10.79 33.85 5.59
CA SER A 223 -9.82 34.43 6.53
C SER A 223 -8.69 33.54 7.04
N ALA A 224 -7.47 33.98 6.71
CA ALA A 224 -6.18 33.52 7.23
C ALA A 224 -5.99 33.74 8.75
N GLU A 225 -7.07 34.01 9.49
CA GLU A 225 -7.02 34.40 10.91
C GLU A 225 -7.43 33.27 11.86
N ASN A 226 -7.90 32.11 11.37
CA ASN A 226 -8.20 30.98 12.26
C ASN A 226 -8.09 29.59 11.58
N PRO A 227 -6.87 29.02 11.47
CA PRO A 227 -6.65 27.67 10.92
C PRO A 227 -6.95 26.62 11.99
N ARG A 228 -8.22 26.28 12.27
CA ARG A 228 -8.53 25.44 13.45
C ARG A 228 -9.33 24.15 13.24
N TYR A 229 -9.70 23.77 12.03
CA TYR A 229 -10.39 22.48 11.83
C TYR A 229 -9.80 21.71 10.67
N HIS A 230 -8.98 20.72 11.03
CA HIS A 230 -8.64 19.63 10.14
C HIS A 230 -9.76 18.58 10.24
N THR A 231 -10.33 18.15 9.13
CA THR A 231 -11.29 17.02 9.14
C THR A 231 -10.61 15.78 8.60
N ILE A 232 -10.79 14.66 9.28
CA ILE A 232 -10.22 13.39 8.85
C ILE A 232 -11.23 12.71 7.95
N LYS A 233 -10.80 12.33 6.76
CA LYS A 233 -11.58 11.57 5.79
C LYS A 233 -10.94 10.22 5.58
N LEU A 234 -11.76 9.19 5.50
CA LEU A 234 -11.36 7.87 5.02
C LEU A 234 -11.55 7.83 3.51
N LEU A 235 -10.44 7.73 2.79
CA LEU A 235 -10.42 7.49 1.37
C LEU A 235 -10.45 5.98 1.12
N PRO A 236 -11.40 5.46 0.34
CA PRO A 236 -11.41 4.04 0.00
C PRO A 236 -10.17 3.67 -0.83
N PRO A 237 -9.77 2.38 -0.90
CA PRO A 237 -8.73 1.93 -1.82
C PRO A 237 -9.02 2.33 -3.27
N PHE A 238 -7.96 2.50 -4.07
CA PHE A 238 -8.01 3.00 -5.45
C PHE A 238 -8.55 4.44 -5.60
N THR A 239 -8.61 5.22 -4.53
CA THR A 239 -8.87 6.65 -4.62
C THR A 239 -7.67 7.33 -5.25
N ARG A 240 -7.90 8.10 -6.32
CA ARG A 240 -6.88 8.91 -6.97
C ARG A 240 -6.56 10.14 -6.12
N VAL A 241 -5.28 10.33 -5.83
CA VAL A 241 -4.76 11.42 -5.00
C VAL A 241 -3.74 12.21 -5.81
N GLY A 242 -3.93 13.52 -5.96
CA GLY A 242 -2.92 14.39 -6.56
C GLY A 242 -1.90 14.81 -5.49
N LEU A 243 -0.62 14.54 -5.70
CA LEU A 243 0.43 14.88 -4.75
C LEU A 243 1.04 16.24 -5.10
N LEU A 244 1.10 17.13 -4.10
CA LEU A 244 1.57 18.50 -4.26
C LEU A 244 3.03 18.64 -3.79
N GLY A 245 3.40 17.96 -2.69
CA GLY A 245 4.68 18.16 -2.00
C GLY A 245 4.84 17.17 -0.86
N ILE A 246 6.07 16.88 -0.45
CA ILE A 246 6.34 16.24 0.85
C ILE A 246 6.37 17.35 1.89
N CYS A 247 5.51 17.27 2.90
CA CYS A 247 5.44 18.26 3.98
C CYS A 247 5.88 17.70 5.34
N GLY A 248 6.30 16.44 5.41
CA GLY A 248 6.79 15.83 6.64
C GLY A 248 7.16 14.36 6.44
N TRP A 249 7.52 13.71 7.55
CA TRP A 249 7.85 12.29 7.61
C TRP A 249 7.27 11.68 8.88
N GLY A 250 6.97 10.39 8.84
CA GLY A 250 6.51 9.60 9.99
C GLY A 250 7.12 8.20 9.98
N ILE A 251 7.06 7.53 11.12
CA ILE A 251 7.44 6.12 11.26
C ILE A 251 6.25 5.32 11.78
N GLU A 252 6.00 4.16 11.17
CA GLU A 252 5.03 3.21 11.69
C GLU A 252 5.71 2.36 12.77
N LEU A 253 5.39 2.61 14.05
CA LEU A 253 6.11 2.03 15.19
C LEU A 253 6.17 0.50 15.17
N LYS A 254 5.10 -0.16 14.74
CA LYS A 254 4.98 -1.63 14.73
C LYS A 254 5.91 -2.29 13.70
N THR A 255 6.03 -1.68 12.52
CA THR A 255 6.80 -2.23 11.40
C THR A 255 8.17 -1.55 11.26
N LYS A 256 8.40 -0.49 12.05
CA LYS A 256 9.54 0.42 11.94
C LYS A 256 9.70 0.90 10.49
N THR A 257 8.58 1.23 9.85
CA THR A 257 8.54 1.70 8.46
C THR A 257 8.62 3.21 8.40
N LEU A 258 9.62 3.75 7.71
CA LEU A 258 9.73 5.20 7.46
C LEU A 258 8.89 5.59 6.25
N TYR A 259 8.14 6.69 6.35
CA TYR A 259 7.26 7.16 5.29
C TYR A 259 7.14 8.69 5.23
N PRO A 260 7.01 9.28 4.03
CA PRO A 260 6.69 10.70 3.87
C PRO A 260 5.23 10.98 4.22
N ILE A 261 4.96 12.24 4.55
CA ILE A 261 3.62 12.81 4.59
C ILE A 261 3.53 13.79 3.43
N TYR A 262 2.53 13.61 2.58
CA TYR A 262 2.31 14.46 1.42
C TYR A 262 1.26 15.51 1.71
N SER A 263 1.51 16.73 1.24
CA SER A 263 0.42 17.64 0.85
C SER A 263 -0.22 17.09 -0.41
N ALA A 264 -1.54 16.94 -0.40
CA ALA A 264 -2.30 16.23 -1.41
C ALA A 264 -3.61 16.94 -1.74
N LEU A 265 -4.12 16.66 -2.93
CA LEU A 265 -5.38 17.13 -3.47
C LEU A 265 -6.28 15.94 -3.77
N VAL A 266 -7.45 15.90 -3.16
CA VAL A 266 -8.47 14.86 -3.39
C VAL A 266 -9.79 15.55 -3.67
N ASN A 267 -10.36 15.32 -4.86
CA ASN A 267 -11.59 15.98 -5.30
C ASN A 267 -11.55 17.52 -5.12
N ASN A 268 -10.44 18.14 -5.52
CA ASN A 268 -10.15 19.58 -5.37
C ASN A 268 -10.02 20.09 -3.92
N ARG A 269 -9.95 19.21 -2.91
CA ARG A 269 -9.71 19.59 -1.52
C ARG A 269 -8.27 19.30 -1.14
N ALA A 270 -7.59 20.31 -0.60
CA ALA A 270 -6.22 20.19 -0.14
C ALA A 270 -6.19 19.52 1.24
N GLY A 271 -5.18 18.69 1.48
CA GLY A 271 -5.02 18.01 2.75
C GLY A 271 -3.69 17.31 2.87
N LYS A 272 -3.55 16.45 3.88
CA LYS A 272 -2.36 15.62 4.10
C LYS A 272 -2.68 14.14 4.04
N ILE A 273 -1.76 13.34 3.52
CA ILE A 273 -1.87 11.87 3.44
C ILE A 273 -0.53 11.19 3.71
N ARG A 274 -0.57 10.01 4.34
CA ARG A 274 0.65 9.22 4.60
C ARG A 274 1.09 8.49 3.35
N GLY A 275 2.40 8.50 3.09
CA GLY A 275 3.02 7.81 1.95
C GLY A 275 2.85 6.30 1.98
N ILE A 276 2.73 5.69 3.16
CA ILE A 276 2.47 4.23 3.31
C ILE A 276 1.06 3.80 2.92
N ASP A 277 0.13 4.73 2.75
CA ASP A 277 -1.27 4.43 2.40
C ASP A 277 -1.58 4.64 0.92
N ILE A 278 -0.61 5.14 0.16
CA ILE A 278 -0.72 5.42 -1.26
C ILE A 278 0.41 4.74 -2.02
N ALA A 279 0.18 4.45 -3.28
CA ALA A 279 1.17 3.92 -4.21
C ALA A 279 1.19 4.66 -5.52
N ASN A 280 2.32 4.52 -6.21
CA ASN A 280 2.48 5.03 -7.54
C ASN A 280 1.48 4.39 -8.49
N ILE A 281 0.94 5.18 -9.42
CA ILE A 281 0.14 4.64 -10.51
C ILE A 281 0.93 3.61 -11.34
N TYR A 282 2.27 3.69 -11.34
CA TYR A 282 3.14 2.69 -11.95
C TYR A 282 3.32 1.42 -11.12
N ASP A 283 3.02 1.46 -9.81
CA ASP A 283 2.90 0.28 -8.93
C ASP A 283 1.45 -0.24 -8.90
N SER A 284 0.72 0.04 -9.98
CA SER A 284 -0.60 -0.52 -10.24
C SER A 284 -0.60 -1.30 -11.55
N SER A 285 -1.46 -2.30 -11.62
CA SER A 285 -1.60 -3.17 -12.78
C SER A 285 -3.08 -3.37 -13.06
N HIS A 286 -3.42 -3.43 -14.34
CA HIS A 286 -4.79 -3.65 -14.80
C HIS A 286 -4.83 -4.84 -15.75
N ALA A 287 -5.79 -5.75 -15.55
CA ALA A 287 -6.03 -6.86 -16.45
C ALA A 287 -7.49 -6.89 -16.89
N PHE A 288 -7.72 -6.80 -18.20
CA PHE A 288 -9.07 -6.87 -18.76
C PHE A 288 -9.59 -8.31 -18.75
N ILE A 289 -10.83 -8.50 -18.36
CA ILE A 289 -11.61 -9.73 -18.58
C ILE A 289 -12.43 -9.56 -19.86
N SER A 290 -13.13 -8.43 -19.99
CA SER A 290 -13.84 -7.96 -21.17
C SER A 290 -13.60 -6.46 -21.38
N GLU A 291 -14.22 -5.84 -22.37
CA GLU A 291 -14.13 -4.38 -22.59
C GLU A 291 -14.65 -3.57 -21.39
N GLU A 292 -15.67 -4.08 -20.70
CA GLU A 292 -16.32 -3.41 -19.57
C GLU A 292 -15.85 -3.91 -18.20
N LYS A 293 -15.23 -5.09 -18.14
CA LYS A 293 -14.81 -5.74 -16.89
C LYS A 293 -13.30 -5.90 -16.86
N GLY A 294 -12.69 -5.42 -15.79
CA GLY A 294 -11.27 -5.55 -15.56
C GLY A 294 -10.97 -5.67 -14.08
N LEU A 295 -9.82 -6.27 -13.81
CA LEU A 295 -9.20 -6.43 -12.52
C LEU A 295 -8.22 -5.27 -12.31
N ASP A 296 -8.28 -4.61 -11.15
CA ASP A 296 -7.28 -3.62 -10.77
C ASP A 296 -6.43 -4.21 -9.64
N PHE A 297 -5.14 -3.94 -9.66
CA PHE A 297 -4.21 -4.31 -8.59
C PHE A 297 -3.32 -3.12 -8.28
N VAL A 298 -3.06 -2.87 -7.00
CA VAL A 298 -2.13 -1.84 -6.56
C VAL A 298 -1.38 -2.33 -5.33
N TYR A 299 -0.10 -2.02 -5.25
CA TYR A 299 0.73 -2.37 -4.10
C TYR A 299 1.64 -1.22 -3.71
N GLN A 300 1.97 -1.14 -2.42
CA GLN A 300 2.95 -0.20 -1.91
C GLN A 300 4.18 -0.93 -1.43
N THR A 301 5.35 -0.48 -1.86
CA THR A 301 6.63 -0.87 -1.30
C THR A 301 7.10 0.20 -0.32
N ALA A 302 7.58 -0.20 0.85
CA ALA A 302 7.99 0.72 1.88
C ALA A 302 9.34 0.31 2.46
N TYR A 303 10.09 1.30 2.93
CA TYR A 303 11.36 1.08 3.62
C TYR A 303 11.08 0.67 5.07
N THR A 304 11.29 -0.61 5.38
CA THR A 304 10.95 -1.23 6.67
C THR A 304 12.20 -1.53 7.49
N ASN A 305 12.00 -1.94 8.75
CA ASN A 305 13.07 -2.39 9.65
C ASN A 305 14.19 -1.35 9.84
N VAL A 306 13.82 -0.06 9.86
CA VAL A 306 14.82 0.99 10.09
C VAL A 306 15.36 0.82 11.51
N ARG A 307 16.64 0.44 11.62
CA ARG A 307 17.32 0.25 12.89
C ARG A 307 17.65 1.61 13.49
N THR A 308 17.20 1.84 14.71
CA THR A 308 17.67 2.93 15.56
C THR A 308 18.79 2.41 16.45
N ASP A 309 19.65 3.33 16.87
CA ASP A 309 20.64 3.07 17.91
C ASP A 309 19.83 2.80 19.22
N GLU A 310 20.26 1.81 20.00
CA GLU A 310 19.43 0.99 20.89
C GLU A 310 18.58 1.77 21.95
N ASN A 311 17.28 1.43 22.07
CA ASN A 311 16.33 1.75 23.16
C ASN A 311 15.42 3.01 23.10
N SER A 312 15.25 3.70 21.97
CA SER A 312 14.25 4.79 21.91
C SER A 312 12.84 4.27 21.60
N ASP A 313 12.00 4.15 22.63
CA ASP A 313 10.54 4.06 22.47
C ASP A 313 9.92 5.38 21.95
N THR A 314 10.74 6.44 21.83
CA THR A 314 10.35 7.81 21.47
C THR A 314 10.48 8.15 19.99
N GLY A 315 10.74 7.15 19.13
CA GLY A 315 10.92 7.36 17.69
C GLY A 315 12.25 8.01 17.32
N PHE A 316 12.40 8.41 16.04
CA PHE A 316 13.67 8.91 15.51
C PHE A 316 13.90 10.39 15.85
N HIS A 317 15.11 10.75 16.26
CA HIS A 317 15.57 12.14 16.26
C HIS A 317 15.91 12.59 14.83
N LYS A 318 15.83 13.90 14.56
CA LYS A 318 16.12 14.49 13.24
C LYS A 318 17.47 14.04 12.71
N GLU A 319 18.50 14.05 13.56
CA GLU A 319 19.86 13.68 13.21
C GLU A 319 19.96 12.20 12.80
N GLU A 320 19.10 11.33 13.34
CA GLU A 320 19.04 9.92 12.98
C GLU A 320 18.34 9.70 11.64
N ILE A 321 17.23 10.39 11.38
CA ILE A 321 16.59 10.40 10.05
C ILE A 321 17.56 10.97 9.02
N GLU A 322 18.23 12.08 9.31
CA GLU A 322 19.23 12.67 8.44
C GLU A 322 20.42 11.74 8.22
N LYS A 323 20.92 11.04 9.24
CA LYS A 323 21.98 10.02 9.14
C LYS A 323 21.54 8.85 8.25
N VAL A 324 20.33 8.31 8.46
CA VAL A 324 19.76 7.22 7.63
C VAL A 324 19.63 7.68 6.18
N LEU A 325 19.11 8.88 5.95
CA LEU A 325 18.85 9.41 4.61
C LEU A 325 20.10 9.96 3.88
N SER A 326 21.17 10.29 4.61
CA SER A 326 22.43 10.83 4.05
C SER A 326 23.52 9.79 3.86
N ASP A 327 23.44 8.63 4.52
CA ASP A 327 24.43 7.58 4.37
C ASP A 327 24.25 6.83 3.03
N LYS A 328 25.24 6.98 2.15
CA LYS A 328 25.32 6.25 0.87
C LYS A 328 25.28 4.74 1.07
N LYS A 329 25.85 4.22 2.17
CA LYS A 329 25.76 2.79 2.51
C LYS A 329 24.32 2.38 2.81
N THR A 330 23.50 3.24 3.40
CA THR A 330 22.08 2.93 3.60
C THR A 330 21.39 2.70 2.27
N TYR A 331 21.70 3.47 1.22
CA TYR A 331 21.14 3.22 -0.11
C TYR A 331 21.64 1.92 -0.74
N ASP A 332 22.95 1.72 -0.76
CA ASP A 332 23.54 0.50 -1.35
C ASP A 332 23.06 -0.74 -0.58
N LEU A 333 22.98 -0.68 0.76
CA LEU A 333 22.40 -1.73 1.61
C LEU A 333 20.87 -1.84 1.45
N ALA A 334 20.14 -0.76 1.20
CA ALA A 334 18.68 -0.79 1.10
C ALA A 334 18.20 -1.42 -0.20
N PHE A 335 18.83 -1.01 -1.29
CA PHE A 335 18.54 -1.53 -2.62
C PHE A 335 19.10 -2.95 -2.78
N LEU A 336 20.29 -3.25 -2.24
CA LEU A 336 20.92 -4.57 -2.38
C LEU A 336 20.50 -5.58 -1.30
N ASN A 337 20.04 -5.19 -0.11
CA ASN A 337 19.66 -6.14 0.95
C ASN A 337 18.14 -6.24 1.23
N GLY A 338 17.28 -5.71 0.35
CA GLY A 338 15.83 -5.94 0.46
C GLY A 338 15.16 -5.27 1.66
N THR A 339 15.59 -4.08 2.05
CA THR A 339 14.91 -3.28 3.10
C THR A 339 13.64 -2.59 2.59
N THR A 340 13.39 -2.64 1.28
CA THR A 340 12.10 -2.28 0.70
C THR A 340 11.24 -3.52 0.59
N GLU A 341 10.20 -3.57 1.41
CA GLU A 341 9.22 -4.66 1.42
C GLU A 341 7.87 -4.14 0.94
N ILE A 342 7.10 -4.98 0.27
CA ILE A 342 5.69 -4.78 -0.01
C ILE A 342 4.98 -4.69 1.34
N SER A 343 4.46 -3.51 1.67
CA SER A 343 3.85 -3.20 2.96
C SER A 343 2.33 -3.28 2.92
N ALA A 344 1.73 -3.03 1.76
CA ALA A 344 0.30 -3.12 1.53
C ALA A 344 0.01 -3.49 0.08
N MET A 345 -1.11 -4.18 -0.14
CA MET A 345 -1.60 -4.56 -1.45
C MET A 345 -3.12 -4.55 -1.46
N CYS A 346 -3.72 -4.13 -2.57
CA CYS A 346 -5.15 -4.20 -2.79
C CYS A 346 -5.46 -4.69 -4.19
N PHE A 347 -6.50 -5.51 -4.27
CA PHE A 347 -7.05 -6.10 -5.48
C PHE A 347 -8.49 -5.67 -5.62
N LYS A 348 -8.88 -5.21 -6.80
CA LYS A 348 -10.26 -4.93 -7.18
C LYS A 348 -10.71 -5.95 -8.22
N ASP A 349 -11.79 -6.67 -7.90
CA ASP A 349 -12.32 -7.69 -8.80
C ASP A 349 -13.14 -7.12 -9.96
N LYS A 350 -13.66 -8.04 -10.78
CA LYS A 350 -14.49 -7.73 -11.95
C LYS A 350 -15.81 -7.03 -11.60
N ASP A 351 -16.27 -7.18 -10.36
CA ASP A 351 -17.51 -6.60 -9.83
C ASP A 351 -17.21 -5.33 -9.01
N LYS A 352 -15.98 -4.80 -9.14
CA LYS A 352 -15.46 -3.59 -8.49
C LYS A 352 -15.36 -3.67 -6.97
N LYS A 353 -15.44 -4.87 -6.40
CA LYS A 353 -15.20 -5.09 -4.98
C LYS A 353 -13.70 -5.08 -4.68
N CYS A 354 -13.32 -4.34 -3.65
CA CYS A 354 -11.92 -4.19 -3.23
C CYS A 354 -11.59 -5.17 -2.10
N TYR A 355 -10.39 -5.74 -2.16
CA TYR A 355 -9.86 -6.69 -1.19
C TYR A 355 -8.46 -6.27 -0.80
N CYS A 356 -8.18 -6.17 0.50
CA CYS A 356 -6.83 -5.99 1.00
C CYS A 356 -6.13 -7.36 1.03
N LEU A 357 -4.95 -7.46 0.42
CA LEU A 357 -4.13 -8.66 0.43
C LEU A 357 -3.02 -8.52 1.47
N SER A 358 -2.76 -9.59 2.21
CA SER A 358 -1.71 -9.60 3.22
C SER A 358 -0.34 -9.83 2.55
N PRO A 359 0.67 -8.97 2.79
CA PRO A 359 2.04 -9.24 2.33
C PRO A 359 2.64 -10.54 2.86
N LYS A 360 2.08 -11.12 3.93
CA LYS A 360 2.49 -12.43 4.44
C LYS A 360 2.09 -13.59 3.52
N ASP A 361 1.17 -13.35 2.59
CA ASP A 361 0.74 -14.34 1.61
C ASP A 361 1.77 -14.52 0.48
N LEU A 362 2.72 -13.58 0.37
CA LEU A 362 3.81 -13.67 -0.59
C LEU A 362 5.00 -14.42 0.03
N THR A 363 5.60 -15.31 -0.77
CA THR A 363 6.84 -16.00 -0.39
C THR A 363 8.05 -15.08 -0.45
N LYS A 364 8.00 -14.03 -1.27
CA LYS A 364 8.98 -12.95 -1.27
C LYS A 364 8.27 -11.63 -0.97
N LYS A 365 8.88 -10.78 -0.15
CA LYS A 365 8.30 -9.48 0.17
C LYS A 365 8.85 -8.35 -0.70
N ASN A 366 9.71 -8.65 -1.66
CA ASN A 366 10.28 -7.66 -2.58
C ASN A 366 9.96 -8.04 -4.03
N GLY A 367 10.17 -7.09 -4.95
CA GLY A 367 9.93 -7.28 -6.37
C GLY A 367 8.69 -6.55 -6.90
N PHE A 368 8.50 -6.66 -8.20
CA PHE A 368 7.41 -6.06 -8.94
C PHE A 368 6.23 -7.01 -8.97
N LEU A 369 5.02 -6.47 -8.82
CA LEU A 369 3.80 -7.24 -8.87
C LEU A 369 2.93 -6.77 -10.03
N ARG A 370 2.36 -7.73 -10.76
CA ARG A 370 1.31 -7.45 -11.75
C ARG A 370 0.20 -8.47 -11.69
N ILE A 371 -1.00 -8.05 -12.07
CA ILE A 371 -2.14 -8.94 -12.17
C ILE A 371 -2.31 -9.42 -13.62
N LEU A 372 -2.57 -10.71 -13.77
CA LEU A 372 -2.80 -11.38 -15.04
C LEU A 372 -4.21 -11.96 -15.04
N CYS A 373 -4.85 -11.94 -16.21
CA CYS A 373 -6.14 -12.57 -16.46
C CYS A 373 -6.04 -13.41 -17.75
N PRO A 374 -5.76 -14.72 -17.64
CA PRO A 374 -5.51 -15.56 -18.81
C PRO A 374 -6.83 -15.90 -19.53
N LYS A 375 -7.15 -15.12 -20.56
CA LYS A 375 -8.41 -15.24 -21.34
C LYS A 375 -8.49 -16.49 -22.21
N ASN A 376 -7.36 -17.13 -22.48
CA ASN A 376 -7.26 -18.29 -23.36
C ASN A 376 -7.59 -19.62 -22.66
N LEU A 377 -7.95 -19.56 -21.38
CA LEU A 377 -8.43 -20.71 -20.62
C LEU A 377 -9.84 -21.14 -21.03
N ALA A 378 -10.17 -22.42 -20.82
CA ALA A 378 -11.49 -22.97 -21.12
C ALA A 378 -12.54 -22.52 -20.09
N THR A 379 -12.13 -22.14 -18.88
CA THR A 379 -13.06 -21.68 -17.84
C THR A 379 -13.70 -20.34 -18.24
N ALA A 380 -15.03 -20.27 -18.15
CA ALA A 380 -15.81 -19.06 -18.44
C ALA A 380 -15.48 -17.86 -17.53
N ASN A 381 -14.83 -18.11 -16.39
CA ASN A 381 -14.33 -17.11 -15.45
C ASN A 381 -12.82 -17.34 -15.25
N PRO A 382 -11.95 -16.71 -16.05
CA PRO A 382 -10.51 -16.87 -15.89
C PRO A 382 -10.05 -16.44 -14.48
N PRO A 383 -9.10 -17.16 -13.87
CA PRO A 383 -8.54 -16.80 -12.57
C PRO A 383 -7.88 -15.43 -12.61
N ALA A 384 -7.94 -14.73 -11.48
CA ALA A 384 -7.01 -13.65 -11.19
C ALA A 384 -5.67 -14.28 -10.74
N ILE A 385 -4.61 -14.05 -11.50
CA ILE A 385 -3.26 -14.53 -11.20
C ILE A 385 -2.41 -13.32 -10.82
N LEU A 386 -1.76 -13.37 -9.66
CA LEU A 386 -0.76 -12.38 -9.28
C LEU A 386 0.61 -12.92 -9.66
N GLU A 387 1.34 -12.20 -10.49
CA GLU A 387 2.74 -12.51 -10.81
C GLU A 387 3.65 -11.57 -10.01
N GLN A 388 4.62 -12.17 -9.34
CA GLN A 388 5.71 -11.46 -8.67
C GLN A 388 7.03 -11.72 -9.37
N ILE A 389 7.68 -10.65 -9.83
CA ILE A 389 9.03 -10.68 -10.39
C ILE A 389 9.98 -10.08 -9.35
N ALA A 390 10.79 -10.93 -8.72
CA ALA A 390 11.83 -10.50 -7.80
C ALA A 390 13.20 -10.59 -8.48
N VAL A 391 13.94 -9.48 -8.44
CA VAL A 391 15.33 -9.41 -8.87
C VAL A 391 16.19 -9.64 -7.64
N GLY A 392 16.96 -10.72 -7.64
CA GLY A 392 17.91 -11.06 -6.60
C GLY A 392 19.23 -10.31 -6.76
N ASP A 393 20.15 -10.56 -5.82
CA ASP A 393 21.41 -9.83 -5.70
C ASP A 393 22.26 -9.91 -6.98
N PHE A 394 22.80 -8.76 -7.37
CA PHE A 394 23.79 -8.69 -8.44
C PHE A 394 25.11 -9.33 -7.96
N ASN A 395 25.52 -10.41 -8.60
CA ASN A 395 26.82 -11.00 -8.35
C ASN A 395 27.88 -10.23 -9.17
N GLU A 396 28.54 -9.26 -8.53
CA GLU A 396 29.57 -8.43 -9.20
C GLU A 396 30.68 -9.26 -9.86
N LYS A 397 31.13 -10.34 -9.20
CA LYS A 397 32.22 -11.18 -9.71
C LYS A 397 31.85 -11.88 -11.01
N LYS A 398 30.60 -12.32 -11.13
CA LYS A 398 30.09 -13.03 -12.32
C LYS A 398 29.36 -12.12 -13.29
N ARG A 399 29.05 -10.88 -12.89
CA ARG A 399 28.16 -9.95 -13.58
C ARG A 399 26.82 -10.59 -13.93
N THR A 400 26.27 -11.36 -12.99
CA THR A 400 25.01 -12.08 -13.15
C THR A 400 23.95 -11.59 -12.18
N ILE A 401 22.70 -11.60 -12.62
CA ILE A 401 21.51 -11.30 -11.82
C ILE A 401 20.65 -12.56 -11.79
N ASN A 402 20.19 -12.94 -10.60
CA ASN A 402 19.17 -13.97 -10.48
C ASN A 402 17.80 -13.33 -10.49
N GLN A 403 16.97 -13.64 -11.48
CA GLN A 403 15.58 -13.22 -11.51
C GLN A 403 14.71 -14.43 -11.16
N SER A 404 13.78 -14.24 -10.23
CA SER A 404 12.76 -15.25 -9.91
C SER A 404 11.38 -14.70 -10.19
N THR A 405 10.53 -15.54 -10.76
CA THR A 405 9.11 -15.26 -10.92
C THR A 405 8.31 -16.23 -10.07
N THR A 406 7.37 -15.71 -9.30
CA THR A 406 6.40 -16.50 -8.52
C THR A 406 5.00 -16.16 -8.99
N LEU A 407 4.20 -17.19 -9.23
CA LEU A 407 2.80 -17.06 -9.62
C LEU A 407 1.91 -17.46 -8.46
N TYR A 408 0.93 -16.62 -8.15
CA TYR A 408 -0.07 -16.87 -7.12
C TYR A 408 -1.47 -16.88 -7.74
N SER A 409 -2.33 -17.81 -7.32
CA SER A 409 -3.75 -17.67 -7.56
C SER A 409 -4.37 -16.78 -6.47
N LEU A 410 -5.20 -15.83 -6.89
CA LEU A 410 -6.00 -15.03 -5.97
C LEU A 410 -7.33 -15.71 -5.74
N LYS A 411 -7.60 -16.08 -4.48
CA LYS A 411 -8.90 -16.62 -4.06
C LYS A 411 -9.61 -15.60 -3.19
N THR A 412 -10.84 -15.27 -3.56
CA THR A 412 -11.73 -14.41 -2.79
C THR A 412 -12.78 -15.25 -2.05
N SER A 413 -13.01 -14.97 -0.77
CA SER A 413 -14.07 -15.58 0.03
C SER A 413 -14.67 -14.53 0.95
N GLY A 414 -15.95 -14.20 0.77
CA GLY A 414 -16.60 -13.13 1.51
C GLY A 414 -15.91 -11.78 1.25
N ASP A 415 -15.41 -11.15 2.32
CA ASP A 415 -14.70 -9.87 2.29
C ASP A 415 -13.17 -10.04 2.30
N GLU A 416 -12.66 -11.28 2.21
CA GLU A 416 -11.22 -11.58 2.19
C GLU A 416 -10.75 -12.02 0.81
N ALA A 417 -9.50 -11.68 0.48
CA ALA A 417 -8.74 -12.29 -0.59
C ALA A 417 -7.43 -12.86 -0.04
N LYS A 418 -6.98 -13.97 -0.61
CA LYS A 418 -5.69 -14.60 -0.27
C LYS A 418 -4.92 -14.94 -1.54
N ALA A 419 -3.62 -14.68 -1.51
CA ALA A 419 -2.72 -15.16 -2.53
C ALA A 419 -2.21 -16.56 -2.15
N LYS A 420 -2.36 -17.53 -3.05
CA LYS A 420 -1.82 -18.88 -2.86
C LYS A 420 -0.78 -19.16 -3.93
N GLU A 421 0.45 -19.46 -3.52
CA GLU A 421 1.50 -19.80 -4.47
C GLU A 421 1.09 -21.02 -5.31
N ILE A 422 1.23 -20.87 -6.62
CA ILE A 422 1.10 -21.94 -7.61
C ILE A 422 2.48 -22.55 -7.85
N CYS A 423 3.44 -21.69 -8.22
CA CYS A 423 4.81 -22.12 -8.50
C CYS A 423 5.78 -20.94 -8.45
N THR A 424 7.06 -21.28 -8.25
CA THR A 424 8.20 -20.38 -8.41
C THR A 424 9.17 -20.96 -9.43
N TYR A 425 9.77 -20.08 -10.23
CA TYR A 425 10.85 -20.40 -11.18
C TYR A 425 11.89 -19.29 -11.20
N SER A 426 13.13 -19.61 -11.59
CA SER A 426 14.20 -18.61 -11.59
C SER A 426 15.24 -18.86 -12.66
N ILE A 427 15.80 -17.77 -13.15
CA ILE A 427 16.84 -17.74 -14.18
C ILE A 427 17.99 -16.88 -13.72
N THR A 428 19.17 -17.17 -14.26
CA THR A 428 20.35 -16.33 -14.11
C THR A 428 20.62 -15.66 -15.45
N THR A 429 20.51 -14.34 -15.46
CA THR A 429 20.82 -13.48 -16.63
C THR A 429 22.09 -12.68 -16.37
N SER A 430 22.67 -12.10 -17.42
CA SER A 430 23.92 -11.35 -17.35
C SER A 430 23.86 -10.08 -18.18
N ASP A 431 24.66 -9.07 -17.82
CA ASP A 431 24.58 -7.68 -18.32
C ASP A 431 25.17 -7.45 -19.73
N ASN A 432 25.05 -8.41 -20.65
CA ASN A 432 25.54 -8.40 -22.05
C ASN A 432 26.96 -8.92 -22.31
N SER A 433 27.59 -9.62 -21.37
CA SER A 433 28.82 -10.34 -21.71
C SER A 433 28.50 -11.55 -22.61
N ARG A 434 29.12 -11.64 -23.80
CA ARG A 434 28.99 -12.80 -24.71
C ARG A 434 29.34 -14.15 -24.06
N LYS A 435 29.99 -14.14 -22.89
CA LYS A 435 30.48 -15.30 -22.15
C LYS A 435 29.70 -15.60 -20.87
N ALA A 436 28.61 -14.89 -20.59
CA ALA A 436 27.90 -15.06 -19.33
C ALA A 436 26.62 -15.89 -19.51
N PRO A 437 26.14 -16.56 -18.45
CA PRO A 437 24.94 -17.40 -18.50
C PRO A 437 23.76 -16.63 -19.08
N LYS A 438 23.07 -17.24 -20.05
CA LYS A 438 21.80 -16.74 -20.58
C LYS A 438 20.68 -17.65 -20.11
N GLY A 439 19.82 -17.10 -19.25
CA GLY A 439 18.60 -17.73 -18.80
C GLY A 439 17.38 -17.08 -19.45
N ILE A 440 16.40 -17.90 -19.83
CA ILE A 440 15.06 -17.48 -20.21
C ILE A 440 14.08 -18.33 -19.43
N ALA A 441 13.06 -17.68 -18.88
CA ALA A 441 11.91 -18.40 -18.40
C ALA A 441 10.66 -17.64 -18.78
N ASN A 442 9.64 -18.39 -19.17
CA ASN A 442 8.34 -17.85 -19.49
C ASN A 442 7.26 -18.77 -18.93
N HIS A 443 6.07 -18.22 -18.74
CA HIS A 443 4.90 -19.00 -18.41
C HIS A 443 3.76 -18.62 -19.33
N PHE A 444 2.89 -19.57 -19.63
CA PHE A 444 1.69 -19.33 -20.41
C PHE A 444 0.56 -20.24 -19.95
N PHE A 445 -0.64 -19.77 -20.16
CA PHE A 445 -1.86 -20.51 -19.87
C PHE A 445 -2.34 -21.17 -21.15
N ALA A 446 -2.88 -22.37 -21.07
CA ALA A 446 -3.50 -23.04 -22.20
C ALA A 446 -4.58 -24.00 -21.69
N PRO A 447 -5.65 -24.21 -22.47
CA PRO A 447 -6.60 -25.27 -22.17
C PRO A 447 -5.91 -26.61 -22.41
N SER A 448 -5.94 -27.52 -21.42
CA SER A 448 -5.43 -28.88 -21.60
C SER A 448 -6.28 -29.62 -22.64
N SER A 449 -5.63 -30.43 -23.46
CA SER A 449 -6.26 -31.15 -24.55
C SER A 449 -7.13 -32.29 -24.07
N GLU A 450 -8.25 -32.41 -24.77
CA GLU A 450 -9.23 -33.50 -24.79
C GLU A 450 -10.05 -33.76 -23.52
N HIS A 451 -9.54 -33.66 -22.29
CA HIS A 451 -10.38 -33.91 -21.08
C HIS A 451 -10.03 -33.06 -19.82
N TYR A 452 -10.56 -31.82 -19.80
CA TYR A 452 -10.96 -31.03 -18.62
C TYR A 452 -9.93 -30.59 -17.56
N ALA A 453 -8.93 -29.79 -17.95
CA ALA A 453 -8.30 -28.86 -17.01
C ALA A 453 -7.70 -27.65 -17.72
N ASP A 454 -7.78 -26.48 -17.10
CA ASP A 454 -6.93 -25.36 -17.50
C ASP A 454 -5.49 -25.64 -17.07
N ALA A 455 -4.52 -25.37 -17.93
CA ALA A 455 -3.13 -25.65 -17.67
C ALA A 455 -2.27 -24.37 -17.67
N LEU A 456 -1.34 -24.32 -16.74
CA LEU A 456 -0.23 -23.37 -16.69
C LEU A 456 1.04 -24.13 -17.05
N TYR A 457 1.71 -23.65 -18.09
CA TYR A 457 3.01 -24.13 -18.53
C TYR A 457 4.08 -23.16 -18.03
N VAL A 458 5.15 -23.68 -17.47
CA VAL A 458 6.35 -22.92 -17.11
C VAL A 458 7.52 -23.53 -17.87
N TYR A 459 8.19 -22.72 -18.68
CA TYR A 459 9.36 -23.11 -19.45
C TYR A 459 10.60 -22.42 -18.88
N GLU A 460 11.67 -23.19 -18.65
CA GLU A 460 12.95 -22.67 -18.16
C GLU A 460 14.10 -23.20 -19.02
N TYR A 461 14.86 -22.26 -19.58
CA TYR A 461 16.06 -22.51 -20.36
C TYR A 461 17.25 -21.77 -19.73
N GLN A 462 18.37 -22.44 -19.53
CA GLN A 462 19.60 -21.85 -18.99
C GLN A 462 20.81 -22.42 -19.71
N THR A 463 21.75 -21.54 -20.02
CA THR A 463 23.09 -21.90 -20.48
C THR A 463 24.14 -21.51 -19.44
N ASP A 464 25.27 -22.21 -19.42
CA ASP A 464 26.47 -21.77 -18.71
C ASP A 464 27.31 -20.78 -19.53
N GLU A 465 28.46 -20.37 -18.99
CA GLU A 465 29.40 -19.43 -19.61
C GLU A 465 29.99 -19.94 -20.94
N SER A 466 29.97 -21.25 -21.18
CA SER A 466 30.42 -21.87 -22.43
C SER A 466 29.32 -21.93 -23.50
N GLY A 467 28.10 -21.51 -23.16
CA GLY A 467 26.91 -21.67 -23.99
C GLY A 467 26.30 -23.07 -23.94
N LYS A 468 26.83 -23.98 -23.10
CA LYS A 468 26.26 -25.31 -22.91
C LYS A 468 24.95 -25.18 -22.13
N VAL A 469 23.91 -25.86 -22.62
CA VAL A 469 22.60 -25.91 -21.97
C VAL A 469 22.72 -26.66 -20.65
N THR A 470 22.39 -25.98 -19.55
CA THR A 470 22.35 -26.54 -18.19
C THR A 470 20.94 -26.76 -17.69
N LYS A 471 19.95 -26.08 -18.29
CA LYS A 471 18.52 -26.27 -18.01
C LYS A 471 17.72 -26.10 -19.31
N ASN A 472 16.79 -27.01 -19.57
CA ASN A 472 15.83 -26.92 -20.67
C ASN A 472 14.62 -27.79 -20.25
N GLU A 473 13.72 -27.23 -19.45
CA GLU A 473 12.64 -27.99 -18.84
C GLU A 473 11.30 -27.27 -18.96
N THR A 474 10.25 -28.06 -19.11
CA THR A 474 8.86 -27.60 -19.03
C THR A 474 8.17 -28.26 -17.84
N ARG A 475 7.51 -27.44 -17.01
CA ARG A 475 6.65 -27.87 -15.91
C ARG A 475 5.20 -27.50 -16.21
N ILE A 476 4.27 -28.39 -15.89
CA ILE A 476 2.85 -28.19 -16.13
C ILE A 476 2.09 -28.30 -14.82
N PHE A 477 1.21 -27.33 -14.62
CA PHE A 477 0.28 -27.25 -13.52
C PHE A 477 -1.13 -27.24 -14.10
N GLU A 478 -2.06 -28.02 -13.53
CA GLU A 478 -3.43 -28.12 -14.02
C GLU A 478 -4.41 -27.71 -12.92
N ASP A 479 -5.45 -26.97 -13.31
CA ASP A 479 -6.66 -26.76 -12.53
C ASP A 479 -7.76 -27.72 -13.02
N LYS A 480 -7.79 -28.90 -12.41
CA LYS A 480 -8.77 -29.96 -12.73
C LYS A 480 -10.16 -29.69 -12.18
N GLN A 481 -10.28 -28.76 -11.23
CA GLN A 481 -11.53 -28.50 -10.50
C GLN A 481 -12.18 -27.19 -10.93
N HIS A 482 -11.53 -26.42 -11.81
CA HIS A 482 -11.93 -25.06 -12.20
C HIS A 482 -12.14 -24.17 -10.98
N ASP A 483 -11.37 -24.43 -9.91
CA ASP A 483 -11.45 -23.72 -8.63
C ASP A 483 -10.27 -22.74 -8.45
N ASN A 484 -9.55 -22.49 -9.53
CA ASN A 484 -8.34 -21.69 -9.62
C ASN A 484 -7.21 -22.24 -8.73
N THR A 485 -7.14 -23.57 -8.55
CA THR A 485 -5.99 -24.25 -7.93
C THR A 485 -5.21 -25.05 -8.96
N PHE A 486 -4.32 -24.35 -9.67
CA PHE A 486 -3.29 -24.99 -10.46
C PHE A 486 -2.40 -25.85 -9.55
N ARG A 487 -2.33 -27.15 -9.84
CA ARG A 487 -1.50 -28.12 -9.11
C ARG A 487 -0.49 -28.73 -10.06
N PHE A 488 0.72 -28.96 -9.59
CA PHE A 488 1.76 -29.61 -10.39
C PHE A 488 1.29 -30.98 -10.87
N VAL A 489 1.47 -31.24 -12.17
CA VAL A 489 1.08 -32.50 -12.81
C VAL A 489 2.28 -33.23 -13.39
N LYS A 490 3.08 -32.55 -14.21
CA LYS A 490 4.22 -33.20 -14.88
C LYS A 490 5.37 -32.22 -15.16
N LYS A 491 6.56 -32.80 -15.31
CA LYS A 491 7.78 -32.15 -15.77
C LYS A 491 8.40 -32.99 -16.89
N TYR A 492 8.94 -32.35 -17.92
CA TYR A 492 9.75 -33.01 -18.93
C TYR A 492 10.84 -32.08 -19.47
N ASP A 493 11.87 -32.67 -20.07
CA ASP A 493 12.96 -31.93 -20.70
C ASP A 493 12.56 -31.48 -22.10
N GLY A 494 12.93 -30.25 -22.44
CA GLY A 494 12.65 -29.63 -23.73
C GLY A 494 11.56 -28.57 -23.70
N GLU A 495 11.29 -28.05 -24.90
CA GLU A 495 10.34 -26.98 -25.13
C GLU A 495 8.89 -27.42 -24.92
N PRO A 496 7.99 -26.49 -24.57
CA PRO A 496 6.59 -26.80 -24.35
C PRO A 496 5.94 -27.35 -25.62
N LYS A 497 5.18 -28.44 -25.46
CA LYS A 497 4.44 -29.11 -26.55
C LYS A 497 2.92 -29.01 -26.35
N PRO A 498 2.30 -27.81 -26.42
CA PRO A 498 0.89 -27.68 -26.14
C PRO A 498 0.05 -28.25 -27.30
N GLU A 499 -0.99 -29.02 -26.98
CA GLU A 499 -1.76 -29.85 -27.91
C GLU A 499 -2.85 -29.10 -28.70
N ARG A 500 -2.64 -27.83 -29.06
CA ARG A 500 -3.60 -27.05 -29.86
C ARG A 500 -2.97 -26.24 -31.00
N PRO A 501 -3.75 -25.92 -32.06
CA PRO A 501 -3.22 -25.29 -33.25
C PRO A 501 -3.50 -23.78 -33.35
N ALA A 502 -2.54 -23.11 -33.99
CA ALA A 502 -2.65 -21.93 -34.87
C ALA A 502 -3.97 -21.13 -34.83
N GLY A 503 -3.86 -19.86 -34.41
CA GLY A 503 -4.93 -18.87 -34.53
C GLY A 503 -5.27 -18.49 -35.99
N GLU A 504 -6.35 -17.76 -36.16
CA GLU A 504 -6.80 -17.21 -37.44
C GLU A 504 -6.06 -15.88 -37.75
N PRO A 505 -6.08 -15.40 -39.01
CA PRO A 505 -5.62 -14.04 -39.31
C PRO A 505 -6.27 -13.00 -38.40
N ASP A 506 -5.54 -11.92 -38.12
CA ASP A 506 -5.87 -10.85 -37.19
C ASP A 506 -5.92 -11.22 -35.70
N PHE A 507 -5.61 -12.46 -35.33
CA PHE A 507 -5.39 -12.83 -33.93
C PHE A 507 -4.00 -12.43 -33.45
N TYR A 508 -3.90 -12.08 -32.17
CA TYR A 508 -2.64 -11.88 -31.49
C TYR A 508 -2.20 -13.17 -30.81
N VAL A 509 -0.91 -13.47 -30.92
CA VAL A 509 -0.28 -14.67 -30.34
C VAL A 509 1.10 -14.33 -29.80
N ASN A 510 1.62 -15.17 -28.92
CA ASN A 510 2.95 -15.04 -28.35
C ASN A 510 3.72 -16.36 -28.52
N PRO A 511 5.01 -16.34 -28.93
CA PRO A 511 5.85 -17.52 -28.89
C PRO A 511 5.96 -18.07 -27.47
N ILE A 512 5.78 -19.38 -27.31
CA ILE A 512 5.90 -20.05 -26.01
C ILE A 512 7.36 -20.38 -25.66
N CYS A 513 8.23 -20.42 -26.67
CA CYS A 513 9.66 -20.60 -26.60
C CYS A 513 10.34 -19.64 -27.60
N ARG A 514 11.67 -19.69 -27.68
CA ARG A 514 12.39 -18.98 -28.74
C ARG A 514 11.99 -19.53 -30.11
N LEU A 515 11.52 -18.66 -30.98
CA LEU A 515 10.90 -19.08 -32.23
C LEU A 515 11.58 -18.47 -33.44
N LYS A 516 12.08 -19.31 -34.34
CA LYS A 516 12.70 -18.86 -35.60
C LYS A 516 11.64 -18.27 -36.53
N MET A 517 11.84 -17.02 -36.93
CA MET A 517 11.07 -16.35 -37.96
C MET A 517 11.77 -16.49 -39.31
N ARG A 518 11.02 -16.83 -40.36
CA ARG A 518 11.54 -17.27 -41.64
C ARG A 518 10.93 -16.53 -42.83
N ALA A 519 11.62 -16.57 -43.97
CA ALA A 519 11.14 -15.97 -45.21
C ALA A 519 9.93 -16.70 -45.82
N GLU A 520 9.85 -18.02 -45.62
CA GLU A 520 8.83 -18.90 -46.21
C GLU A 520 8.35 -19.94 -45.18
N PRO A 521 7.15 -20.54 -45.37
CA PRO A 521 6.56 -21.51 -44.44
C PRO A 521 7.20 -22.91 -44.56
N ASN A 522 8.52 -23.02 -44.39
CA ASN A 522 9.23 -24.29 -44.38
C ASN A 522 10.54 -24.23 -43.56
N LEU A 523 11.12 -25.40 -43.26
CA LEU A 523 12.33 -25.50 -42.42
C LEU A 523 13.63 -25.11 -43.14
N ASP A 524 13.63 -25.12 -44.47
CA ASP A 524 14.79 -24.82 -45.31
C ASP A 524 14.93 -23.33 -45.64
N ALA A 525 13.84 -22.57 -45.42
CA ALA A 525 13.78 -21.14 -45.67
C ALA A 525 14.78 -20.35 -44.81
N LEU A 526 15.26 -19.25 -45.39
CA LEU A 526 16.10 -18.26 -44.70
C LEU A 526 15.47 -17.86 -43.37
N VAL A 527 16.25 -17.99 -42.29
CA VAL A 527 15.88 -17.49 -40.96
C VAL A 527 16.22 -16.01 -40.89
N PHE A 528 15.20 -15.17 -40.73
CA PHE A 528 15.40 -13.73 -40.53
C PHE A 528 15.97 -13.43 -39.14
N GLY A 529 15.49 -14.14 -38.13
CA GLY A 529 15.93 -14.00 -36.75
C GLY A 529 15.20 -14.97 -35.84
N THR A 530 15.57 -14.95 -34.56
CA THR A 530 14.93 -15.74 -33.51
C THR A 530 14.18 -14.80 -32.57
N LEU A 531 12.87 -14.98 -32.49
CA LEU A 531 11.99 -14.26 -31.58
C LEU A 531 12.20 -14.72 -30.14
N ASP A 532 12.04 -13.81 -29.18
CA ASP A 532 11.96 -14.21 -27.77
C ASP A 532 10.59 -14.82 -27.42
N ALA A 533 10.57 -15.66 -26.39
CA ALA A 533 9.32 -16.13 -25.81
C ALA A 533 8.52 -14.94 -25.25
N GLY A 534 7.20 -14.93 -25.46
CA GLY A 534 6.33 -13.85 -25.01
C GLY A 534 6.25 -12.64 -25.94
N THR A 535 7.03 -12.60 -27.03
CA THR A 535 6.92 -11.54 -28.06
C THR A 535 5.48 -11.44 -28.56
N LEU A 536 4.89 -10.24 -28.58
CA LEU A 536 3.54 -10.05 -29.13
C LEU A 536 3.59 -10.06 -30.66
N LEU A 537 2.86 -10.98 -31.27
CA LEU A 537 2.75 -11.17 -32.71
C LEU A 537 1.31 -11.00 -33.14
N LYS A 538 1.09 -10.35 -34.27
CA LYS A 538 -0.20 -10.34 -34.98
C LYS A 538 -0.13 -11.34 -36.13
N ILE A 539 -1.09 -12.26 -36.24
CA ILE A 539 -1.19 -13.17 -37.39
C ILE A 539 -1.69 -12.35 -38.59
N VAL A 540 -0.89 -12.32 -39.64
CA VAL A 540 -1.20 -11.65 -40.91
C VAL A 540 -1.77 -12.64 -41.92
N ASP A 541 -1.26 -13.88 -41.91
CA ASP A 541 -1.68 -14.93 -42.84
C ASP A 541 -1.43 -16.31 -42.24
N VAL A 542 -2.11 -17.32 -42.77
CA VAL A 542 -1.97 -18.72 -42.38
C VAL A 542 -1.72 -19.54 -43.64
N ASP A 543 -0.72 -20.43 -43.62
CA ASP A 543 -0.40 -21.29 -44.76
C ASP A 543 -1.48 -22.37 -44.98
N GLY A 544 -2.61 -21.94 -45.55
CA GLY A 544 -3.72 -22.76 -46.01
C GLY A 544 -4.13 -23.91 -45.07
N ASN A 545 -4.38 -25.09 -45.66
CA ASN A 545 -4.72 -26.33 -44.96
C ASN A 545 -3.51 -27.23 -44.70
N ASN A 546 -2.29 -26.73 -44.89
CA ASN A 546 -1.07 -27.52 -44.79
C ASN A 546 -0.64 -27.67 -43.34
N TRP A 547 -1.07 -28.77 -42.74
CA TRP A 547 -0.58 -29.18 -41.43
C TRP A 547 0.77 -29.86 -41.57
N VAL A 548 1.76 -29.36 -40.83
CA VAL A 548 3.08 -29.96 -40.75
C VAL A 548 3.33 -30.45 -39.33
N VAL A 549 4.21 -31.44 -39.20
CA VAL A 549 4.67 -31.96 -37.91
C VAL A 549 6.14 -31.61 -37.76
N ILE A 550 6.46 -30.83 -36.73
CA ILE A 550 7.83 -30.43 -36.38
C ILE A 550 8.03 -30.81 -34.92
N ASP A 551 9.09 -31.56 -34.62
CA ASP A 551 9.43 -32.03 -33.27
C ASP A 551 8.30 -32.79 -32.53
N GLY A 552 7.46 -33.48 -33.32
CA GLY A 552 6.30 -34.22 -32.85
C GLY A 552 5.06 -33.35 -32.55
N ILE A 553 5.12 -32.04 -32.82
CA ILE A 553 4.01 -31.11 -32.67
C ILE A 553 3.38 -30.87 -34.04
N LYS A 554 2.07 -31.03 -34.12
CA LYS A 554 1.30 -30.74 -35.34
C LYS A 554 0.85 -29.28 -35.32
N GLY A 555 1.15 -28.52 -36.37
CA GLY A 555 0.79 -27.10 -36.49
C GLY A 555 0.75 -26.62 -37.94
N LYS A 556 0.30 -25.38 -38.13
CA LYS A 556 0.38 -24.67 -39.42
C LYS A 556 1.50 -23.65 -39.37
N TRP A 557 2.00 -23.22 -40.53
CA TRP A 557 2.82 -22.02 -40.58
C TRP A 557 1.95 -20.76 -40.51
N LEU A 558 2.41 -19.79 -39.74
CA LEU A 558 1.74 -18.51 -39.54
C LEU A 558 2.65 -17.40 -40.04
N LYS A 559 2.15 -16.57 -40.94
CA LYS A 559 2.80 -15.31 -41.25
C LYS A 559 2.40 -14.33 -40.16
N VAL A 560 3.38 -13.77 -39.49
CA VAL A 560 3.19 -12.92 -38.33
C VAL A 560 3.90 -11.59 -38.51
N GLU A 561 3.34 -10.56 -37.87
CA GLU A 561 3.94 -9.25 -37.70
C GLU A 561 4.28 -9.04 -36.22
N ALA A 562 5.53 -8.70 -35.90
CA ALA A 562 5.92 -8.32 -34.55
C ALA A 562 5.35 -6.94 -34.22
N VAL A 563 4.63 -6.85 -33.10
CA VAL A 563 3.90 -5.63 -32.69
C VAL A 563 4.78 -4.70 -31.84
N ASN A 564 5.81 -5.25 -31.19
CA ASN A 564 6.70 -4.53 -30.30
C ASN A 564 8.03 -4.26 -31.01
N GLU A 565 8.76 -3.19 -30.65
CA GLU A 565 10.03 -2.80 -31.32
C GLU A 565 11.25 -3.67 -30.93
N GLU A 566 11.22 -4.31 -29.75
CA GLU A 566 12.26 -5.25 -29.29
C GLU A 566 11.71 -6.68 -29.25
N TYR A 567 12.08 -7.50 -30.23
CA TYR A 567 11.48 -8.82 -30.42
C TYR A 567 12.45 -9.93 -30.83
N PHE A 568 13.62 -9.59 -31.37
CA PHE A 568 14.64 -10.58 -31.72
C PHE A 568 15.72 -10.71 -30.64
N VAL A 569 16.01 -11.95 -30.25
CA VAL A 569 17.17 -12.28 -29.39
C VAL A 569 18.44 -12.54 -30.20
N GLU A 570 18.29 -12.88 -31.49
CA GLU A 570 19.37 -13.14 -32.44
C GLU A 570 18.91 -12.78 -33.86
N GLY A 571 19.70 -11.96 -34.57
CA GLY A 571 19.40 -11.52 -35.95
C GLY A 571 18.24 -10.52 -36.08
N GLY A 572 17.79 -10.30 -37.31
CA GLY A 572 16.54 -9.60 -37.67
C GLY A 572 16.59 -8.07 -37.79
N GLU A 573 16.04 -7.55 -38.90
CA GLU A 573 15.60 -6.15 -39.11
C GLU A 573 14.17 -6.09 -39.69
N VAL A 574 13.48 -7.24 -39.76
CA VAL A 574 12.16 -7.36 -40.41
C VAL A 574 11.07 -7.40 -39.36
N SER A 575 9.94 -6.73 -39.59
CA SER A 575 8.78 -6.80 -38.71
C SER A 575 7.88 -8.00 -39.05
N THR A 576 8.04 -8.63 -40.21
CA THR A 576 7.13 -9.67 -40.71
C THR A 576 7.86 -10.93 -41.19
N GLY A 577 7.29 -12.10 -40.95
CA GLY A 577 7.82 -13.37 -41.44
C GLY A 577 6.99 -14.58 -41.02
N TRP A 578 7.43 -15.79 -41.39
CA TRP A 578 6.74 -17.04 -41.09
C TRP A 578 7.30 -17.70 -39.83
N VAL A 579 6.41 -18.13 -38.94
CA VAL A 579 6.74 -18.89 -37.74
C VAL A 579 5.94 -20.18 -37.69
N PHE A 580 6.46 -21.21 -37.02
CA PHE A 580 5.72 -22.45 -36.86
C PHE A 580 4.66 -22.29 -35.76
N GLY A 581 3.39 -22.41 -36.16
CA GLY A 581 2.22 -22.16 -35.32
C GLY A 581 2.05 -23.13 -34.15
N GLY A 582 2.78 -24.25 -34.13
CA GLY A 582 2.81 -25.17 -33.00
C GLY A 582 3.40 -24.57 -31.73
N TYR A 583 4.20 -23.50 -31.86
CA TYR A 583 4.91 -22.84 -30.76
C TYR A 583 4.38 -21.44 -30.43
N VAL A 584 3.16 -21.09 -30.84
CA VAL A 584 2.53 -19.81 -30.46
C VAL A 584 1.20 -20.02 -29.73
N ARG A 585 0.83 -19.07 -28.87
CA ARG A 585 -0.41 -19.12 -28.07
C ARG A 585 -1.08 -17.78 -27.88
#